data_AF-A0A920NUP6-F1
#
_entry.id   AF-A0A920NUP6-F1
#
_cell.length_a   1.000
_cell.length_b   1.000
_cell.length_c   1.000
_cell.angle_alpha   90.00
_cell.angle_beta   90.00
_cell.angle_gamma   90.00
#
_symmetry.space_group_name_H-M   'P 1'
#
loop_
_entity.id
_entity.type
_entity.pdbx_description
1 polymer ?
#
loop_
_entity_poly.entity_id
_entity_poly.type
_entity_poly.pdbx_seq_one_letter_code
_entity_poly.pdbx_strand_id
1 'polypeptide(L)'
;MGYFIDGVYLSRPQGGLVDLMDVERVEVLRGPQGTLFGRNTTAGLIQIITKGPSQEQESYLKLGYGTDGHEMFGGMLNLPLSDSVAARFAIYGKETDGLC
;
A
#
# COMPACT_ATOMS: atom_id res chain seq x y z
N MET A 1 -0.32 14.55 11.12
CA MET A 1 0.41 13.82 10.07
C MET A 1 -0.61 13.47 9.00
N GLY A 2 -0.41 13.87 7.75
CA GLY A 2 -1.29 13.46 6.64
C GLY A 2 -0.85 12.11 6.07
N TYR A 3 -1.81 11.29 5.62
CA TYR A 3 -1.52 10.05 4.89
C TYR A 3 -2.01 10.17 3.46
N PHE A 4 -1.19 9.74 2.52
CA PHE A 4 -1.48 9.80 1.10
C PHE A 4 -1.10 8.49 0.44
N ILE A 5 -1.93 8.00 -0.48
CA ILE A 5 -1.60 6.90 -1.41
C ILE A 5 -1.66 7.49 -2.81
N ASP A 6 -0.55 7.40 -3.55
CA ASP A 6 -0.42 7.89 -4.92
C ASP A 6 -0.86 9.36 -5.11
N GLY A 7 -0.76 10.16 -4.04
CA GLY A 7 -1.06 11.59 -4.02
C GLY A 7 -2.48 11.92 -3.55
N VAL A 8 -3.31 10.91 -3.30
CA VAL A 8 -4.68 11.06 -2.80
C VAL A 8 -4.71 11.03 -1.28
N TYR A 9 -5.32 12.05 -0.68
CA TYR A 9 -5.42 12.18 0.77
C TYR A 9 -6.36 11.13 1.38
N LEU A 10 -5.86 10.42 2.40
CA LEU A 10 -6.64 9.47 3.19
C LEU A 10 -7.05 10.10 4.52
N SER A 11 -8.34 10.39 4.64
CA SER A 11 -8.92 11.06 5.81
C SER A 11 -9.03 10.16 7.05
N ARG A 12 -9.04 8.83 6.86
CA ARG A 12 -9.18 7.83 7.93
C ARG A 12 -8.34 6.58 7.62
N PRO A 13 -7.09 6.50 8.06
CA PRO A 13 -6.36 5.23 8.08
C PRO A 13 -6.85 4.39 9.28
N GLN A 14 -8.13 4.03 9.31
CA GLN A 14 -8.70 3.21 10.38
C GLN A 14 -8.54 1.72 10.01
N GLY A 15 -7.87 0.92 10.85
CA GLY A 15 -7.93 -0.55 10.80
C GLY A 15 -6.71 -1.33 10.29
N GLY A 16 -5.49 -0.79 10.43
CA GLY A 16 -4.28 -1.35 9.79
C GLY A 16 -3.82 -0.36 8.73
N LEU A 17 -2.60 0.16 8.85
CA LEU A 17 -2.21 1.45 8.28
C LEU A 17 -1.88 1.39 6.78
N VAL A 18 -2.79 0.82 5.98
CA VAL A 18 -2.60 0.25 4.65
C VAL A 18 -1.92 -1.11 4.79
N ASP A 19 -2.66 -2.20 4.60
CA ASP A 19 -2.02 -3.46 4.25
C ASP A 19 -1.38 -3.23 2.89
N LEU A 20 -0.13 -2.76 2.96
CA LEU A 20 0.74 -2.33 1.87
C LEU A 20 1.12 -3.55 1.03
N MET A 21 0.14 -4.16 0.37
CA MET A 21 0.46 -5.11 -0.67
C MET A 21 0.81 -4.33 -1.92
N ASP A 22 2.00 -4.62 -2.41
CA ASP A 22 2.53 -4.08 -3.65
C ASP A 22 2.96 -2.61 -3.65
N VAL A 23 3.62 -2.23 -2.56
CA VAL A 23 4.26 -0.92 -2.43
C VAL A 23 5.62 -0.90 -3.10
N GLU A 24 5.86 0.16 -3.86
CA GLU A 24 7.19 0.45 -4.38
C GLU A 24 8.05 1.10 -3.30
N ARG A 25 7.54 2.16 -2.66
CA ARG A 25 8.24 2.87 -1.60
C ARG A 25 7.30 3.67 -0.70
N VAL A 26 7.81 4.00 0.48
CA VAL A 26 7.16 4.92 1.43
C VAL A 26 8.06 6.13 1.62
N GLU A 27 7.52 7.31 1.35
CA GLU A 27 8.20 8.59 1.51
C GLU A 27 7.67 9.30 2.77
N VAL A 28 8.59 9.72 3.63
CA VAL A 28 8.25 10.45 4.87
C VAL A 28 8.79 11.86 4.77
N LEU A 29 7.87 12.82 4.64
CA LEU A 29 8.22 14.23 4.62
C LEU A 29 7.98 14.83 6.00
N ARG A 30 9.08 15.21 6.66
CA ARG A 30 9.06 15.82 7.98
C ARG A 30 8.78 17.32 7.88
N GLY A 31 7.99 17.83 8.82
CA GLY A 31 7.67 19.26 8.92
C GLY A 31 6.45 19.67 8.08
N PRO A 32 5.97 20.93 8.22
CA PRO A 32 4.73 21.36 7.59
C PRO A 32 4.81 21.31 6.06
N GLN A 33 3.92 20.54 5.42
CA GLN A 33 3.84 20.41 3.95
C GLN A 33 2.56 21.04 3.38
N GLY A 34 2.21 22.24 3.87
CA GLY A 34 0.91 22.87 3.57
C GLY A 34 0.74 23.34 2.12
N THR A 35 1.85 23.68 1.44
CA THR A 35 1.81 24.23 0.06
C THR A 35 1.51 23.19 -1.00
N LEU A 36 1.98 21.94 -0.81
CA LEU A 36 1.83 20.85 -1.80
C LEU A 36 0.68 19.89 -1.48
N PHE A 37 0.26 19.80 -0.21
CA PHE A 37 -0.67 18.74 0.23
C PHE A 37 -1.82 19.23 1.13
N GLY A 38 -1.98 20.55 1.30
CA GLY A 38 -3.14 21.15 1.97
C GLY A 38 -3.10 21.12 3.51
N ARG A 39 -4.24 21.46 4.14
CA ARG A 39 -4.34 21.87 5.56
C ARG A 39 -4.12 20.75 6.60
N ASN A 40 -3.82 19.52 6.18
CA ASN A 40 -3.71 18.35 7.08
C ASN A 40 -2.29 17.80 7.27
N THR A 41 -1.25 18.55 6.86
CA THR A 41 0.17 18.13 6.92
C THR A 41 1.03 18.95 7.88
N THR A 42 0.42 19.56 8.90
CA THR A 42 1.09 20.49 9.84
C THR A 42 2.30 19.90 10.57
N ALA A 43 2.31 18.59 10.81
CA ALA A 43 3.44 17.88 11.45
C ALA A 43 4.34 17.12 10.44
N GLY A 44 3.96 17.09 9.16
CA GLY A 44 4.51 16.18 8.15
C GLY A 44 3.44 15.32 7.48
N LEU A 45 3.89 14.53 6.50
CA LEU A 45 3.06 13.55 5.80
C LEU A 45 3.82 12.26 5.50
N ILE A 46 3.06 11.18 5.39
CA ILE A 46 3.52 9.88 4.89
C ILE A 46 2.85 9.67 3.54
N GLN A 47 3.67 9.48 2.51
CA GLN A 47 3.25 9.22 1.15
C GLN A 47 3.62 7.77 0.80
N ILE A 48 2.61 6.98 0.49
CA ILE A 48 2.76 5.61 0.00
C ILE A 48 2.67 5.64 -1.51
N ILE A 49 3.61 4.97 -2.18
CA ILE A 49 3.63 4.87 -3.63
C ILE A 49 3.52 3.39 -4.00
N THR A 50 2.46 3.05 -4.73
CA THR A 50 2.21 1.69 -5.19
C THR A 50 3.05 1.37 -6.43
N LYS A 51 3.39 0.10 -6.64
CA LYS A 51 4.03 -0.33 -7.89
C LYS A 51 3.01 -0.26 -9.04
N GLY A 52 3.36 0.49 -10.08
CA GLY A 52 2.59 0.49 -11.32
C GLY A 52 2.81 -0.76 -12.17
N PRO A 53 1.97 -1.00 -13.19
CA PRO A 53 2.24 -2.02 -14.19
C PRO A 53 3.57 -1.80 -14.90
N SER A 54 4.32 -2.88 -15.13
CA SER A 54 5.61 -2.84 -15.84
C SER A 54 5.61 -3.78 -17.05
N GLN A 55 6.55 -3.57 -17.97
CA GLN A 55 6.75 -4.45 -19.13
C GLN A 55 7.43 -5.78 -18.78
N GLU A 56 7.79 -5.98 -17.51
CA GLU A 56 8.43 -7.21 -17.03
C GLU A 56 7.39 -8.10 -16.36
N GLN A 57 7.39 -9.39 -16.69
CA GLN A 57 6.52 -10.32 -15.99
C GLN A 57 7.03 -10.54 -14.56
N GLU A 58 6.21 -10.17 -13.57
CA GLU A 58 6.52 -10.29 -12.14
C GLU A 58 5.33 -10.95 -11.45
N SER A 59 5.60 -11.84 -10.50
CA SER A 59 4.55 -12.37 -9.64
C SER A 59 5.12 -12.77 -8.30
N TYR A 60 4.32 -12.65 -7.24
CA TYR A 60 4.66 -13.24 -5.95
C TYR A 60 3.43 -13.79 -5.25
N LEU A 61 3.66 -14.76 -4.38
CA LEU A 61 2.69 -15.26 -3.43
C LEU A 61 3.28 -15.15 -2.02
N LYS A 62 2.46 -14.69 -1.09
CA LYS A 62 2.80 -14.53 0.32
C LYS A 62 1.73 -15.22 1.14
N LEU A 63 2.14 -16.15 1.97
CA LEU A 63 1.29 -16.83 2.95
C LEU A 63 1.94 -16.60 4.31
N GLY A 64 1.12 -16.40 5.34
CA GLY A 64 1.60 -16.21 6.69
C GLY A 64 0.60 -16.75 7.69
N TYR A 65 1.15 -17.34 8.75
CA TYR A 65 0.41 -17.84 9.89
C TYR A 65 1.14 -17.35 11.15
N GLY A 66 0.40 -16.96 12.18
CA GLY A 66 0.92 -16.38 13.40
C GLY A 66 0.11 -16.79 14.63
N THR A 67 0.44 -16.16 15.75
CA THR A 67 -0.27 -16.35 17.03
C THR A 67 -1.68 -15.74 16.95
N ASP A 68 -2.59 -16.18 17.83
CA ASP A 68 -3.95 -15.65 17.93
C ASP A 68 -4.76 -15.78 16.63
N GLY A 69 -4.67 -16.94 15.97
CA GLY A 69 -5.38 -17.21 14.72
C GLY A 69 -5.01 -16.23 13.59
N HIS A 70 -3.82 -15.63 13.65
CA HIS A 70 -3.38 -14.70 12.63
C HIS A 70 -3.07 -15.44 11.33
N GLU A 71 -3.91 -15.25 10.32
CA GLU A 71 -3.70 -15.80 8.98
C GLU A 71 -3.60 -14.66 7.98
N MET A 72 -2.68 -14.79 7.03
CA MET A 72 -2.55 -13.84 5.94
C MET A 72 -2.27 -14.54 4.62
N PHE A 73 -2.90 -14.03 3.57
CA PHE A 73 -2.60 -14.40 2.20
C PHE A 73 -2.45 -13.14 1.36
N GLY A 74 -1.55 -13.21 0.39
CA GLY A 74 -1.27 -12.11 -0.51
C GLY A 74 -0.70 -12.64 -1.81
N GLY A 75 -1.06 -12.01 -2.92
CA GLY A 75 -0.54 -12.38 -4.22
C GLY A 75 -0.57 -11.22 -5.18
N MET A 76 0.46 -11.10 -6.01
CA MET A 76 0.54 -10.10 -7.06
C MET A 76 0.92 -10.78 -8.36
N LEU A 77 0.32 -10.31 -9.45
CA LEU A 77 0.61 -10.72 -10.81
C LEU A 77 0.69 -9.49 -11.72
N ASN A 78 1.83 -9.33 -12.38
CA ASN A 78 2.07 -8.33 -13.42
C ASN A 78 2.28 -9.01 -14.77
N LEU A 79 1.52 -8.56 -15.77
CA LEU A 79 1.52 -9.11 -17.11
C LEU A 79 1.71 -7.99 -18.15
N PRO A 80 2.77 -8.05 -18.98
CA PRO A 80 2.82 -7.25 -20.20
C PRO A 80 1.80 -7.81 -21.19
N LEU A 81 0.80 -7.00 -21.56
CA LEU A 81 -0.23 -7.37 -22.53
C LEU A 81 0.22 -7.07 -23.97
N SER A 82 1.11 -6.10 -24.15
CA SER A 82 1.77 -5.73 -25.42
C SER A 82 3.05 -4.94 -25.14
N ASP A 83 3.78 -4.50 -26.18
CA ASP A 83 4.98 -3.66 -26.05
C ASP A 83 4.74 -2.30 -25.37
N SER A 84 3.47 -1.87 -25.23
CA SER A 84 3.11 -0.57 -24.67
C SER A 84 2.04 -0.62 -23.57
N VAL A 85 1.49 -1.81 -23.29
CA VAL A 85 0.40 -1.98 -22.33
C VAL A 85 0.75 -3.10 -21.37
N ALA A 86 0.68 -2.81 -20.07
CA ALA A 86 0.82 -3.78 -19.00
C ALA A 86 -0.36 -3.69 -18.03
N ALA A 87 -0.65 -4.81 -17.38
CA ALA A 87 -1.66 -4.89 -16.32
C ALA A 87 -1.04 -5.51 -15.07
N ARG A 88 -1.47 -5.02 -13.91
CA ARG A 88 -1.01 -5.48 -12.60
C ARG A 88 -2.20 -5.69 -11.69
N PHE A 89 -2.23 -6.85 -11.03
CA PHE A 89 -3.28 -7.26 -10.13
C PHE A 89 -2.65 -7.67 -8.81
N ALA A 90 -3.19 -7.15 -7.70
CA ALA A 90 -2.76 -7.52 -6.36
C ALA A 90 -4.00 -7.87 -5.52
N ILE A 91 -3.92 -8.95 -4.75
CA ILE A 91 -4.94 -9.39 -3.79
C ILE A 91 -4.30 -9.63 -2.44
N TYR A 92 -4.93 -9.15 -1.38
CA TYR A 92 -4.49 -9.35 0.00
C TYR A 92 -5.68 -9.67 0.88
N GLY A 93 -5.50 -10.58 1.82
CA GLY A 93 -6.45 -10.82 2.90
C GLY A 93 -5.72 -11.21 4.18
N LYS A 94 -6.28 -10.76 5.29
CA LYS A 94 -5.75 -11.01 6.62
C LYS A 94 -6.91 -11.23 7.57
N GLU A 95 -6.78 -12.27 8.37
CA GLU A 95 -7.71 -12.61 9.43
C GLU A 95 -6.91 -12.73 10.74
N THR A 96 -7.50 -12.32 11.85
CA THR A 96 -6.87 -12.40 13.16
C THR A 96 -7.96 -12.56 14.20
N ASP A 97 -7.99 -13.72 14.83
CA ASP A 97 -8.91 -14.04 15.91
C ASP A 97 -8.39 -13.35 17.17
N GLY A 98 -8.84 -12.13 17.42
CA GLY A 98 -8.41 -11.36 18.58
C GLY A 98 -8.56 -12.14 19.90
N LEU A 99 -7.70 -11.84 20.88
CA LEU A 99 -7.86 -12.33 22.26
C LEU A 99 -9.16 -11.74 22.84
N CYS A 100 -10.07 -12.62 23.29
CA CYS A 100 -11.28 -12.25 24.01
C CYS A 100 -10.98 -11.59 25.36
#